data_AF-A0A7J9QJN0-F1
#
_entry.id   AF-A0A7J9QJN0-F1
#
_cell.length_a   1.000
_cell.length_b   1.000
_cell.length_c   1.000
_cell.angle_alpha   90.00
_cell.angle_beta   90.00
_cell.angle_gamma   90.00
#
_symmetry.space_group_name_H-M   'P 1'
#
loop_
_entity.id
_entity.type
_entity.pdbx_description
1 polymer ?
#
loop_
_entity_poly.entity_id
_entity_poly.type
_entity_poly.pdbx_seq_one_letter_code
_entity_poly.pdbx_strand_id
1 'polypeptide(L)'
;MVKNKKKIVILGSGFAAVECAKKLEKEFGNDPEMELVMIGEDNFLLFTPMLPQVASGMIETRHIVFPIRTICKKTKFYEGRIKNIDPHGKLVTLWGTRDKRSISIHYDFLVVALGSETNFFGMADVEKNAYTMKTLNDAVMLRNRVIDMLEQAENETDPILRKGM
;
A
#
# COMPACT_ATOMS: atom_id res chain seq x y z
N MET A 1 4.10 17.91 -34.08
CA MET A 1 4.78 16.68 -33.62
C MET A 1 4.57 16.57 -32.12
N VAL A 2 3.99 15.48 -31.62
CA VAL A 2 3.84 15.27 -30.18
C VAL A 2 5.24 15.01 -29.62
N LYS A 3 5.81 15.99 -28.91
CA LYS A 3 7.10 15.84 -28.23
C LYS A 3 6.93 14.75 -27.17
N ASN A 4 7.72 13.68 -27.24
CA ASN A 4 7.62 12.58 -26.28
C ASN A 4 8.11 13.10 -24.92
N LYS A 5 7.22 13.17 -23.93
CA LYS A 5 7.55 13.69 -22.60
C LYS A 5 8.51 12.74 -21.90
N LYS A 6 9.51 13.29 -21.21
CA LYS A 6 10.37 12.51 -20.31
C LYS A 6 9.53 12.04 -19.12
N LYS A 7 9.62 10.76 -18.78
CA LYS A 7 8.75 10.14 -17.78
C LYS A 7 9.51 9.75 -16.52
N ILE A 8 9.06 10.27 -15.38
CA ILE A 8 9.52 9.87 -14.06
C ILE A 8 8.47 8.92 -13.47
N VAL A 9 8.84 7.66 -13.28
CA VAL A 9 7.96 6.65 -12.69
C VAL A 9 8.35 6.42 -11.24
N ILE A 10 7.37 6.50 -10.35
CA ILE A 10 7.49 6.26 -8.91
C ILE A 10 6.74 4.97 -8.59
N LEU A 11 7.44 4.01 -7.99
CA LEU A 11 6.88 2.72 -7.59
C LEU A 11 6.54 2.74 -6.10
N GLY A 12 5.28 2.50 -5.77
CA GLY A 12 4.71 2.55 -4.43
C GLY A 12 3.76 3.74 -4.23
N SER A 13 2.92 3.64 -3.19
CA SER A 13 1.98 4.68 -2.74
C SER A 13 2.14 5.03 -1.26
N GLY A 14 3.23 4.60 -0.63
CA GLY A 14 3.57 4.91 0.77
C GLY A 14 4.18 6.30 0.97
N PHE A 15 4.63 6.57 2.19
CA PHE A 15 5.20 7.87 2.61
C PHE A 15 6.28 8.40 1.65
N ALA A 16 7.27 7.58 1.33
CA ALA A 16 8.37 7.98 0.46
C ALA A 16 7.91 8.32 -0.96
N ALA A 17 6.97 7.53 -1.51
CA ALA A 17 6.44 7.77 -2.85
C ALA A 17 5.63 9.08 -2.92
N VAL A 18 4.76 9.32 -1.94
CA VAL A 18 3.94 10.53 -1.87
C VAL A 18 4.79 11.78 -1.67
N GLU A 19 5.74 11.75 -0.74
CA GLU A 19 6.63 12.91 -0.53
C GLU A 19 7.55 13.16 -1.73
N CYS A 20 8.03 12.11 -2.39
CA CYS A 20 8.77 12.25 -3.65
C CYS A 20 7.91 12.89 -4.73
N ALA A 21 6.69 12.38 -4.94
CA ALA A 21 5.76 12.91 -5.93
C ALA A 21 5.42 14.38 -5.66
N LYS A 22 5.10 14.76 -4.41
CA LYS A 22 4.83 16.16 -4.05
C LYS A 22 6.00 17.10 -4.39
N LYS A 23 7.23 16.68 -4.14
CA LYS A 23 8.42 17.46 -4.51
C LYS A 23 8.56 17.56 -6.02
N LEU A 24 8.40 16.45 -6.75
CA LEU A 24 8.47 16.44 -8.21
C LEU A 24 7.34 17.26 -8.85
N GLU A 25 6.13 17.27 -8.29
CA GLU A 25 5.02 18.10 -8.77
C GLU A 25 5.30 19.60 -8.60
N LYS A 26 6.02 19.98 -7.54
CA LYS A 26 6.45 21.36 -7.31
C LYS A 26 7.49 21.80 -8.34
N GLU A 27 8.47 20.95 -8.62
CA GLU A 27 9.57 21.26 -9.55
C GLU A 27 9.15 21.15 -11.02
N PHE A 28 8.46 20.07 -11.39
CA PHE A 28 8.21 19.69 -12.79
C PHE A 28 6.74 19.56 -13.15
N GLY A 29 5.80 19.71 -12.22
CA GLY A 29 4.38 19.42 -12.49
C GLY A 29 3.71 20.32 -13.53
N ASN A 30 4.30 21.47 -13.85
CA ASN A 30 3.83 22.37 -14.91
C ASN A 30 4.72 22.31 -16.17
N ASP A 31 5.78 21.50 -16.16
CA ASP A 31 6.70 21.38 -17.30
C ASP A 31 6.02 20.54 -18.40
N PRO A 32 5.78 21.10 -19.60
CA PRO A 32 5.16 20.37 -20.69
C PRO A 32 6.03 19.22 -21.23
N GLU A 33 7.33 19.21 -20.94
CA GLU A 33 8.27 18.17 -21.36
C GLU A 33 8.35 16.99 -20.37
N MET A 34 7.70 17.08 -19.21
CA MET A 34 7.76 16.05 -18.16
C MET A 34 6.39 15.37 -17.94
N GLU A 35 6.43 14.08 -17.64
CA GLU A 35 5.29 13.29 -17.18
C GLU A 35 5.65 12.57 -15.87
N LEU A 36 4.89 12.85 -14.81
CA LEU A 36 5.02 12.18 -13.52
C LEU A 36 4.01 11.04 -13.46
N VAL A 37 4.49 9.84 -13.13
CA VAL A 37 3.67 8.64 -13.00
C VAL A 37 3.94 7.98 -11.66
N MET A 38 2.89 7.60 -10.95
CA MET A 38 2.96 6.80 -9.74
C MET A 38 2.19 5.50 -9.94
N ILE A 39 2.75 4.39 -9.47
CA ILE A 39 2.16 3.06 -9.55
C ILE A 39 2.10 2.49 -8.14
N GLY A 40 0.91 2.11 -7.67
CA GLY A 40 0.73 1.49 -6.36
C GLY A 40 -0.43 0.50 -6.35
N GLU A 41 -0.40 -0.46 -5.44
CA GLU A 41 -1.50 -1.42 -5.26
C GLU A 41 -2.72 -0.75 -4.64
N ASP A 42 -2.49 0.07 -3.61
CA ASP A 42 -3.53 0.87 -2.96
C ASP A 42 -3.58 2.29 -3.54
N ASN A 43 -4.79 2.78 -3.81
CA ASN A 43 -5.04 4.14 -4.30
C ASN A 43 -5.11 5.22 -3.21
N PHE A 44 -4.66 4.89 -2.00
CA PHE A 44 -4.54 5.79 -0.85
C PHE A 44 -3.18 5.64 -0.18
N LEU A 45 -2.73 6.71 0.48
CA LEU A 45 -1.65 6.66 1.46
C LEU A 45 -2.22 6.18 2.79
N LEU A 46 -1.63 5.12 3.35
CA LEU A 46 -1.90 4.65 4.69
C LEU A 46 -0.97 5.32 5.70
N PHE A 47 -1.54 6.03 6.69
CA PHE A 47 -0.79 6.57 7.81
C PHE A 47 -0.54 5.47 8.85
N THR A 48 0.44 4.61 8.56
CA THR A 48 0.78 3.42 9.36
C THR A 48 1.01 3.68 10.86
N PRO A 49 1.51 4.85 11.33
CA PRO A 49 1.68 5.07 12.77
C PRO A 49 0.39 4.97 13.59
N MET A 50 -0.78 5.13 12.96
CA MET A 50 -2.08 5.10 13.64
C MET A 50 -2.83 3.76 13.50
N LEU A 51 -2.20 2.72 12.93
CA LEU A 51 -2.79 1.38 12.84
C LEU A 51 -3.17 0.80 14.22
N PRO A 52 -2.37 0.97 15.30
CA PRO A 52 -2.76 0.49 16.63
C PRO A 52 -4.08 1.09 17.13
N GLN A 53 -4.34 2.37 16.83
CA GLN A 53 -5.57 3.07 17.23
C GLN A 53 -6.79 2.57 16.45
N VAL A 54 -6.61 2.13 15.19
CA VAL A 54 -7.67 1.45 14.44
C VAL A 54 -7.96 0.08 15.04
N ALA A 55 -6.90 -0.67 15.38
CA ALA A 55 -7.02 -2.00 15.98
C ALA A 55 -7.69 -1.96 17.36
N SER A 56 -7.45 -0.91 18.16
CA SER A 56 -8.15 -0.70 19.43
C SER A 56 -9.57 -0.15 19.28
N GLY A 57 -9.98 0.28 18.08
CA GLY A 57 -11.27 0.91 17.85
C GLY A 57 -11.36 2.37 18.28
N MET A 58 -10.25 3.01 18.68
CA MET A 58 -10.23 4.43 19.05
C MET A 58 -10.49 5.36 17.86
N ILE A 59 -10.13 4.93 16.65
CA ILE A 59 -10.37 5.67 15.41
C ILE A 59 -10.85 4.73 14.30
N GLU A 60 -11.59 5.30 13.34
CA GLU A 60 -11.99 4.59 12.13
C GLU A 60 -10.89 4.57 11.07
N THR A 61 -10.93 3.56 10.19
CA THR A 61 -10.00 3.39 9.07
C THR A 61 -9.94 4.62 8.17
N ARG A 62 -11.09 5.28 7.94
CA ARG A 62 -11.20 6.50 7.12
C ARG A 62 -10.34 7.67 7.61
N HIS A 63 -9.99 7.70 8.91
CA HIS A 63 -9.18 8.77 9.49
C HIS A 63 -7.70 8.65 9.17
N ILE A 64 -7.23 7.50 8.68
CA ILE A 64 -5.81 7.21 8.45
C ILE A 64 -5.49 6.88 6.99
N VAL A 65 -6.44 7.07 6.09
CA VAL A 65 -6.29 6.86 4.65
C VAL A 65 -6.48 8.16 3.90
N PHE A 66 -5.58 8.44 2.96
CA PHE A 66 -5.61 9.67 2.20
C PHE A 66 -5.55 9.34 0.70
N PRO A 67 -6.60 9.62 -0.09
CA PRO A 67 -6.61 9.27 -1.51
C PRO A 67 -5.43 9.91 -2.27
N ILE A 68 -4.65 9.09 -2.99
CA ILE A 68 -3.44 9.55 -3.69
C ILE A 68 -3.78 10.64 -4.71
N ARG A 69 -4.89 10.48 -5.43
CA ARG A 69 -5.37 11.44 -6.44
C ARG A 69 -5.71 12.81 -5.86
N THR A 70 -6.01 12.89 -4.56
CA THR A 70 -6.27 14.15 -3.86
C THR A 70 -4.97 14.83 -3.44
N ILE A 71 -3.97 14.05 -3.02
CA ILE A 71 -2.67 14.54 -2.54
C ILE A 71 -1.75 14.93 -3.70
N CYS A 72 -1.66 14.08 -4.73
CA CYS A 72 -0.78 14.24 -5.89
C CYS A 72 -1.64 14.48 -7.14
N LYS A 73 -1.95 15.76 -7.40
CA LYS A 73 -2.93 16.14 -8.43
C LYS A 73 -2.37 16.17 -9.84
N LYS A 74 -1.05 16.34 -9.98
CA LYS A 74 -0.36 16.45 -11.28
C LYS A 74 0.34 15.16 -11.69
N THR A 75 0.40 14.18 -10.78
CA THR A 75 0.98 12.86 -11.00
C THR A 75 -0.09 11.90 -11.48
N LYS A 76 0.16 11.23 -12.61
CA LYS A 76 -0.74 10.20 -13.12
C LYS A 76 -0.62 8.93 -12.28
N PHE A 77 -1.70 8.54 -11.62
CA PHE A 77 -1.72 7.35 -10.77
C PHE A 77 -2.30 6.12 -11.50
N TYR A 78 -1.52 5.03 -11.49
CA TYR A 78 -1.96 3.68 -11.88
C TYR A 78 -2.13 2.82 -10.63
N GLU A 79 -3.34 2.32 -10.45
CA GLU A 79 -3.63 1.28 -9.46
C GLU A 79 -3.27 -0.08 -10.06
N GLY A 80 -2.32 -0.78 -9.47
CA GLY A 80 -1.89 -2.08 -9.95
C GLY A 80 -0.64 -2.63 -9.28
N ARG A 81 -0.57 -3.95 -9.22
CA ARG A 81 0.58 -4.68 -8.68
C ARG A 81 1.69 -4.78 -9.71
N ILE A 82 2.91 -4.46 -9.31
CA ILE A 82 4.08 -4.54 -10.19
C ILE A 82 4.46 -6.02 -10.34
N LYS A 83 4.63 -6.44 -11.60
CA LYS A 83 5.05 -7.79 -11.98
C LYS A 83 6.54 -7.86 -12.26
N ASN A 84 7.06 -6.89 -13.00
CA ASN A 84 8.46 -6.87 -13.41
C ASN A 84 8.96 -5.44 -13.56
N ILE A 85 10.24 -5.24 -13.25
CA ILE A 85 10.99 -4.01 -13.50
C ILE A 85 12.17 -4.41 -14.39
N ASP A 86 12.24 -3.85 -15.59
CA ASP A 86 13.35 -4.05 -16.53
C ASP A 86 14.23 -2.79 -16.59
N PRO A 87 15.41 -2.80 -15.94
CA PRO A 87 16.34 -1.67 -15.95
C PRO A 87 16.96 -1.38 -17.32
N HIS A 88 17.10 -2.40 -18.16
CA HIS A 88 17.76 -2.29 -19.47
C HIS A 88 16.79 -1.76 -20.52
N GLY A 89 15.61 -2.37 -20.62
CA GLY A 89 14.51 -1.92 -21.49
C GLY A 89 13.73 -0.73 -20.94
N LYS A 90 14.04 -0.29 -19.71
CA LYS A 90 13.40 0.81 -18.98
C LYS A 90 11.88 0.70 -18.93
N LEU A 91 11.40 -0.47 -18.53
CA LEU A 91 9.97 -0.82 -18.55
C LEU A 91 9.52 -1.35 -17.19
N VAL A 92 8.36 -0.89 -16.73
CA VAL A 92 7.66 -1.48 -15.58
C VAL A 92 6.41 -2.17 -16.11
N THR A 93 6.27 -3.46 -15.79
CA THR A 93 5.11 -4.27 -16.18
C THR A 93 4.24 -4.49 -14.96
N LEU A 94 2.94 -4.22 -15.09
CA LEU A 94 1.93 -4.51 -14.07
C LEU A 94 1.29 -5.87 -14.33
N TRP A 95 0.85 -6.53 -13.26
CA TRP A 95 -0.11 -7.62 -13.38
C TRP A 95 -1.36 -7.11 -14.10
N GLY A 96 -1.86 -7.90 -15.05
CA GLY A 96 -3.01 -7.50 -15.85
C GLY A 96 -4.28 -7.41 -15.01
N THR A 97 -5.24 -6.60 -15.46
CA THR A 97 -6.59 -6.57 -14.91
C THR A 97 -7.31 -7.90 -15.14
N ARG A 98 -8.57 -8.04 -14.69
CA ARG A 98 -9.41 -9.23 -14.95
C ARG A 98 -9.39 -9.72 -16.41
N ASP A 99 -9.18 -8.82 -17.37
CA ASP A 99 -9.09 -9.11 -18.81
C ASP A 99 -7.69 -9.54 -19.28
N LYS A 100 -6.76 -9.84 -18.36
CA LYS A 100 -5.38 -10.29 -18.60
C LYS A 100 -4.52 -9.33 -19.45
N ARG A 101 -4.93 -8.08 -19.62
CA ARG A 101 -4.12 -7.07 -20.32
C ARG A 101 -3.05 -6.54 -19.38
N SER A 102 -1.82 -7.00 -19.57
CA SER A 102 -0.65 -6.44 -18.87
C SER A 102 -0.42 -5.00 -19.33
N ILE A 103 -0.32 -4.08 -18.38
CA ILE A 103 0.05 -2.70 -18.66
C ILE A 103 1.57 -2.60 -18.55
N SER A 104 2.21 -2.07 -19.59
CA SER A 104 3.65 -1.79 -19.59
C SER A 104 3.88 -0.29 -19.69
N ILE A 105 4.70 0.24 -18.77
CA ILE A 105 4.98 1.66 -18.63
C ILE A 105 6.48 1.87 -18.80
N HIS A 106 6.88 2.49 -19.90
CA HIS A 106 8.26 2.94 -20.10
C HIS A 106 8.62 4.04 -19.09
N TYR A 107 9.90 4.19 -18.72
CA TYR A 107 10.37 5.30 -17.90
C TYR A 107 11.71 5.85 -18.38
N ASP A 108 11.98 7.11 -18.10
CA ASP A 108 13.32 7.69 -18.25
C ASP A 108 14.07 7.68 -16.91
N PHE A 109 13.32 7.93 -15.84
CA PHE A 109 13.79 7.87 -14.46
C PHE A 109 12.84 7.01 -13.61
N LEU A 110 13.41 6.21 -12.72
CA LEU A 110 12.68 5.32 -11.84
C LEU A 110 12.99 5.63 -10.38
N VAL A 111 11.97 5.80 -9.57
CA VAL A 111 12.05 5.91 -8.12
C VAL A 111 11.41 4.66 -7.52
N VAL A 112 12.18 3.88 -6.76
CA VAL A 112 11.69 2.67 -6.09
C VAL A 112 11.37 3.00 -4.64
N ALA A 113 10.07 3.03 -4.30
CA ALA A 113 9.54 3.38 -2.98
C ALA A 113 8.46 2.36 -2.53
N LEU A 114 8.70 1.07 -2.81
CA LEU A 114 7.77 -0.04 -2.58
C LEU A 114 7.59 -0.41 -1.09
N GLY A 115 8.43 0.10 -0.20
CA GLY A 115 8.39 -0.21 1.22
C GLY A 115 8.97 -1.60 1.50
N SER A 116 8.36 -2.30 2.45
CA SER A 116 8.81 -3.60 2.95
C SER A 116 7.64 -4.46 3.41
N GLU A 117 7.86 -5.76 3.47
CA GLU A 117 6.93 -6.75 4.03
C GLU A 117 7.35 -7.17 5.43
N THR A 118 6.43 -7.84 6.15
CA THR A 118 6.73 -8.44 7.46
C THR A 118 7.67 -9.63 7.24
N ASN A 119 8.77 -9.66 7.98
CA ASN A 119 9.71 -10.78 7.95
C ASN A 119 9.46 -11.69 9.15
N PHE A 120 9.13 -12.96 8.88
CA PHE A 120 8.94 -13.99 9.91
C PHE A 120 10.22 -14.79 10.21
N PHE A 121 11.35 -14.46 9.57
CA PHE A 121 12.66 -15.08 9.81
C PHE A 121 12.67 -16.60 9.67
N GLY A 122 11.84 -17.16 8.77
CA GLY A 122 11.72 -18.60 8.52
C GLY A 122 10.85 -19.35 9.54
N MET A 123 10.22 -18.67 10.49
CA MET A 123 9.32 -19.28 11.46
C MET A 123 7.91 -19.46 10.87
N ALA A 124 7.71 -20.57 10.14
CA ALA A 124 6.44 -20.88 9.48
C ALA A 124 5.24 -20.95 10.45
N ASP A 125 5.45 -21.42 11.68
CA ASP A 125 4.39 -21.46 12.69
C ASP A 125 3.98 -20.05 13.14
N VAL A 126 4.91 -19.10 13.19
CA VAL A 126 4.58 -17.71 13.52
C VAL A 126 3.83 -17.08 12.36
N GLU A 127 4.30 -17.27 11.13
CA GLU A 127 3.63 -16.75 9.92
C GLU A 127 2.18 -17.24 9.80
N LYS A 128 1.94 -18.51 10.15
CA LYS A 128 0.61 -19.12 10.07
C LYS A 128 -0.36 -18.64 11.17
N ASN A 129 0.16 -18.35 12.37
CA ASN A 129 -0.67 -18.15 13.56
C ASN A 129 -0.66 -16.71 14.13
N ALA A 130 0.24 -15.84 13.67
CA ALA A 130 0.34 -14.46 14.16
C ALA A 130 -0.48 -13.49 13.32
N TYR A 131 -0.98 -12.44 13.97
CA TYR A 131 -1.51 -11.26 13.29
C TYR A 131 -0.37 -10.28 12.99
N THR A 132 -0.35 -9.72 11.79
CA THR A 132 0.57 -8.63 11.44
C THR A 132 -0.04 -7.27 11.82
N MET A 133 0.72 -6.18 11.62
CA MET A 133 0.27 -4.81 11.85
C MET A 133 0.90 -3.87 10.81
N LYS A 134 0.62 -4.15 9.53
CA LYS A 134 1.22 -3.45 8.37
C LYS A 134 0.18 -2.83 7.46
N THR A 135 -0.98 -3.47 7.33
CA THR A 135 -2.08 -3.02 6.47
C THR A 135 -3.30 -2.59 7.28
N LEU A 136 -4.26 -1.92 6.64
CA LEU A 136 -5.57 -1.66 7.25
C LEU A 136 -6.31 -2.94 7.62
N ASN A 137 -6.21 -3.95 6.74
CA ASN A 137 -6.86 -5.22 6.96
C ASN A 137 -6.32 -5.89 8.22
N ASP A 138 -5.01 -5.79 8.46
CA ASP A 138 -4.37 -6.33 9.66
C ASP A 138 -4.99 -5.76 10.94
N ALA A 139 -5.13 -4.43 11.01
CA ALA A 139 -5.70 -3.77 12.18
C ALA A 139 -7.17 -4.15 12.40
N VAL A 140 -7.97 -4.24 11.32
CA VAL A 140 -9.37 -4.65 11.39
C VAL A 140 -9.51 -6.12 11.81
N MET A 141 -8.70 -7.01 11.24
CA MET A 141 -8.69 -8.43 11.56
C MET A 141 -8.32 -8.66 13.03
N LEU A 142 -7.28 -7.97 13.52
CA LEU A 142 -6.89 -8.08 14.93
C LEU A 142 -8.02 -7.61 15.86
N ARG A 143 -8.65 -6.47 15.57
CA ARG A 143 -9.78 -5.97 16.36
C ARG A 143 -10.93 -6.97 16.41
N ASN A 144 -11.33 -7.47 15.25
CA ASN A 144 -12.43 -8.42 15.14
C ASN A 144 -12.11 -9.70 15.91
N ARG A 145 -10.85 -10.17 15.85
CA ARG A 145 -10.44 -11.36 16.61
C ARG A 145 -10.55 -11.14 18.11
N VAL A 146 -10.07 -9.99 18.62
CA VAL A 146 -10.16 -9.69 20.05
C VAL A 146 -11.61 -9.65 20.52
N ILE A 147 -12.50 -9.00 19.76
CA ILE A 147 -13.93 -8.96 20.07
C ILE A 147 -14.54 -10.37 20.06
N ASP A 148 -14.27 -11.16 19.02
CA ASP A 148 -14.72 -12.54 18.89
C ASP A 148 -14.27 -13.43 20.07
N MET A 149 -13.02 -13.27 20.52
CA MET A 149 -12.50 -13.99 21.68
C MET A 149 -13.23 -13.60 22.98
N LEU A 150 -13.54 -12.32 23.16
CA LEU A 150 -14.31 -11.85 24.33
C LEU A 150 -15.73 -12.42 24.34
N GLU A 151 -16.41 -12.43 23.19
CA GLU A 151 -17.75 -13.02 23.06
C GLU A 151 -17.74 -14.54 23.29
N GLN A 152 -16.72 -15.25 22.82
CA GLN A 152 -16.56 -16.69 23.10
C GLN A 152 -16.32 -16.96 24.58
N ALA A 153 -15.48 -16.16 25.23
CA ALA A 153 -15.19 -16.29 26.65
C ALA A 153 -16.44 -16.04 27.52
N GLU A 154 -17.30 -15.09 27.15
CA GLU A 154 -18.55 -14.83 27.88
C GLU A 154 -19.54 -16.00 27.77
N ASN A 155 -19.61 -16.65 26.61
CA ASN A 155 -20.47 -17.82 26.39
C ASN A 155 -19.88 -19.12 26.96
N GLU A 156 -18.60 -19.15 27.33
CA GLU A 156 -17.93 -20.35 27.84
C GLU A 156 -18.25 -20.61 29.31
N THR A 157 -18.78 -21.81 29.57
CA THR A 157 -19.21 -22.25 30.90
C THR A 157 -18.11 -23.00 31.65
N ASP A 158 -17.14 -23.61 30.94
CA ASP A 158 -15.99 -24.25 31.54
C ASP A 158 -14.95 -23.19 31.98
N PRO A 159 -14.66 -23.05 33.29
CA PRO A 159 -13.72 -22.05 33.79
C PRO A 159 -12.28 -22.21 33.28
N ILE A 160 -11.87 -23.43 32.87
CA ILE A 160 -10.53 -23.70 32.34
C ILE A 160 -10.45 -23.24 30.89
N LEU A 161 -11.43 -23.61 30.06
CA LEU A 161 -11.48 -23.18 28.66
C LEU A 161 -11.65 -21.67 28.56
N ARG A 162 -12.51 -21.07 29.40
CA ARG A 162 -12.72 -19.62 29.45
C ARG A 162 -11.45 -18.83 29.76
N LYS A 163 -10.53 -19.38 30.59
CA LYS A 163 -9.24 -18.73 30.89
C LYS A 163 -8.22 -18.85 29.77
N GLY A 164 -8.39 -19.82 28.88
CA GLY A 164 -7.50 -20.08 27.74
C GLY A 164 -7.93 -19.40 26.45
N MET A 165 -9.16 -18.88 26.41
CA MET A 165 -9.68 -17.97 25.38
C MET A 165 -9.23 -16.54 25.67
#